data_AF-A0A2M7ABZ8-F1
#
_entry.id   AF-A0A2M7ABZ8-F1
#
_cell.length_a   1.000
_cell.length_b   1.000
_cell.length_c   1.000
_cell.angle_alpha   90.00
_cell.angle_beta   90.00
_cell.angle_gamma   90.00
#
_symmetry.space_group_name_H-M   'P 1'
#
loop_
_entity.id
_entity.type
_entity.pdbx_description
1 polymer ?
#
loop_
_entity_poly.entity_id
_entity_poly.type
_entity_poly.pdbx_seq_one_letter_code
_entity_poly.pdbx_strand_id
1 'polypeptide(L)'
;METNFYFAKFKFILKAVDTIHLPYYKGSTFRGGFGSTFKKVACCTHKKDCSDCLLKDKCSYSYIFETPPPSDTKLMRKYPYAPHPFIIEPPMEDKREYKPESLLNFNLILIGKAIDYLPYFVYTFDELGKVGVGRGRGKYELVEVKGF
;
A
#
# COMPACT_ATOMS: atom_id res chain seq x y z
N MET A 1 27.18 -14.01 -5.26
CA MET A 1 25.95 -13.83 -6.05
C MET A 1 25.73 -12.33 -6.16
N GLU A 2 25.80 -11.77 -7.35
CA GLU A 2 25.46 -10.35 -7.57
C GLU A 2 23.96 -10.17 -7.34
N THR A 3 23.62 -9.49 -6.25
CA THR A 3 22.23 -9.15 -5.96
C THR A 3 21.92 -7.86 -6.68
N ASN A 4 21.37 -7.97 -7.90
CA ASN A 4 20.92 -6.78 -8.61
C ASN A 4 19.74 -6.15 -7.86
N PHE A 5 19.86 -4.86 -7.56
CA PHE A 5 18.82 -4.06 -6.91
C PHE A 5 17.97 -3.39 -7.98
N TYR A 6 16.68 -3.73 -8.02
CA TYR A 6 15.72 -3.14 -8.94
C TYR A 6 14.58 -2.48 -8.19
N PHE A 7 14.06 -1.40 -8.75
CA PHE A 7 12.81 -0.79 -8.31
C PHE A 7 11.99 -0.37 -9.53
N ALA A 8 10.69 -0.30 -9.37
CA ALA A 8 9.77 0.21 -10.38
C ALA A 8 8.89 1.30 -9.75
N LYS A 9 8.62 2.37 -10.50
CA LYS A 9 7.78 3.48 -10.08
C LYS A 9 6.49 3.48 -10.90
N PHE A 10 5.38 3.70 -10.21
CA PHE A 10 4.06 3.79 -10.80
C PHE A 10 3.33 5.04 -10.31
N LYS A 11 2.64 5.75 -11.20
CA LYS A 11 1.75 6.85 -10.83
C LYS A 11 0.31 6.36 -10.82
N PHE A 12 -0.35 6.49 -9.68
CA PHE A 12 -1.77 6.20 -9.50
C PHE A 12 -2.54 7.50 -9.63
N ILE A 13 -3.54 7.51 -10.51
CA ILE A 13 -4.43 8.65 -10.70
C ILE A 13 -5.82 8.25 -10.24
N LEU A 14 -6.35 9.01 -9.28
CA LEU A 14 -7.64 8.81 -8.66
C LEU A 14 -8.56 9.96 -9.02
N LYS A 15 -9.85 9.67 -9.16
CA LYS A 15 -10.90 10.66 -9.33
C LYS A 15 -11.85 10.60 -8.14
N ALA A 16 -12.02 11.70 -7.43
CA ALA A 16 -12.91 11.78 -6.28
C ALA A 16 -14.36 11.62 -6.73
N VAL A 17 -15.11 10.72 -6.06
CA VAL A 17 -16.55 10.54 -6.25
C VAL A 17 -17.31 11.37 -5.22
N ASP A 18 -16.86 11.30 -3.97
CA ASP A 18 -17.35 12.14 -2.87
C ASP A 18 -16.31 13.22 -2.53
N THR A 19 -16.66 14.17 -1.67
CA THR A 19 -15.66 15.06 -1.07
C THR A 19 -14.71 14.25 -0.19
N ILE A 20 -13.41 14.31 -0.48
CA ILE A 20 -12.36 13.63 0.28
C ILE A 20 -11.61 14.65 1.14
N HIS A 21 -11.60 14.41 2.45
CA HIS A 21 -10.83 15.19 3.41
C HIS A 21 -9.61 14.42 3.90
N LEU A 22 -8.43 14.84 3.45
CA LEU A 22 -7.15 14.25 3.86
C LEU A 22 -6.48 15.06 4.98
N PRO A 23 -5.73 14.39 5.88
CA PRO A 23 -4.86 15.09 6.81
C PRO A 23 -3.70 15.75 6.06
N TYR A 24 -2.94 16.58 6.79
CA TYR A 24 -1.69 17.15 6.28
C TYR A 24 -0.74 16.05 5.77
N TYR A 25 -0.53 15.01 6.59
CA TYR A 25 0.25 13.82 6.24
C TYR A 25 -0.58 12.78 5.47
N LYS A 26 -0.84 13.02 4.19
CA LYS A 26 -1.66 12.13 3.32
C LYS A 26 -1.14 10.69 3.26
N GLY A 27 0.17 10.50 3.36
CA GLY A 27 0.81 9.18 3.31
C GLY A 27 0.32 8.23 4.40
N SER A 28 -0.02 8.73 5.59
CA SER A 28 -0.57 7.89 6.67
C SER A 28 -1.94 7.32 6.32
N THR A 29 -2.77 8.12 5.65
CA THR A 29 -4.11 7.70 5.20
C THR A 29 -4.02 6.63 4.15
N PHE A 30 -3.18 6.83 3.12
CA PHE A 30 -3.01 5.82 2.07
C PHE A 30 -2.33 4.56 2.58
N ARG A 31 -1.27 4.65 3.39
CA ARG A 31 -0.60 3.47 3.94
C ARG A 31 -1.52 2.67 4.87
N GLY A 32 -2.26 3.33 5.75
CA GLY A 32 -3.20 2.67 6.66
C GLY A 32 -4.40 2.05 5.92
N GLY A 33 -4.96 2.79 4.95
CA GLY A 33 -6.03 2.30 4.07
C GLY A 33 -5.57 1.09 3.24
N PHE A 34 -4.39 1.17 2.64
CA PHE A 34 -3.78 0.08 1.90
C PHE A 34 -3.61 -1.16 2.77
N GLY A 35 -2.95 -1.06 3.93
CA GLY A 35 -2.70 -2.23 4.79
C GLY A 35 -3.98 -2.96 5.21
N SER A 36 -4.96 -2.19 5.69
CA SER A 36 -6.24 -2.75 6.14
C SER A 36 -7.07 -3.37 5.00
N THR A 37 -7.01 -2.80 3.80
CA THR A 37 -7.71 -3.31 2.62
C THR A 37 -6.97 -4.49 2.01
N PHE A 38 -5.64 -4.41 1.90
CA PHE A 38 -4.81 -5.47 1.35
C PHE A 38 -4.92 -6.74 2.17
N LYS A 39 -5.02 -6.62 3.51
CA LYS A 39 -5.29 -7.77 4.37
C LYS A 39 -6.60 -8.47 3.98
N LYS A 40 -7.66 -7.72 3.70
CA LYS A 40 -8.95 -8.30 3.28
C LYS A 40 -8.86 -8.94 1.89
N VAL A 41 -8.07 -8.35 0.99
CA VAL A 41 -7.88 -8.83 -0.38
C VAL A 41 -7.03 -10.10 -0.44
N ALA A 42 -5.91 -10.15 0.29
CA ALA A 42 -4.88 -11.18 0.11
C ALA A 42 -4.81 -12.23 1.23
N CYS A 43 -5.40 -11.97 2.41
CA CYS A 43 -5.37 -12.93 3.52
C CYS A 43 -6.52 -13.94 3.41
N CYS A 44 -6.21 -15.19 3.08
CA CYS A 44 -7.21 -16.26 2.98
C CYS A 44 -7.79 -16.73 4.32
N THR A 45 -7.13 -16.46 5.45
CA THR A 45 -7.61 -16.88 6.77
C THR A 45 -8.37 -15.78 7.51
N HIS A 46 -8.27 -14.52 7.05
CA HIS A 46 -8.83 -13.33 7.67
C HIS A 46 -8.59 -13.20 9.20
N LYS A 47 -7.54 -13.85 9.73
CA LYS A 47 -7.18 -13.75 11.15
C LYS A 47 -6.69 -12.36 11.49
N LYS A 48 -6.89 -11.95 12.74
CA LYS A 48 -6.40 -10.66 13.26
C LYS A 48 -4.88 -10.59 13.31
N ASP A 49 -4.21 -11.69 13.62
CA ASP A 49 -2.75 -11.77 13.75
C ASP A 49 -2.15 -12.79 12.76
N CYS A 50 -0.98 -12.46 12.23
CA CYS A 50 -0.19 -13.29 11.32
C CYS A 50 0.88 -14.13 12.04
N SER A 51 1.16 -13.88 13.33
CA SER A 51 2.20 -14.55 14.13
C SER A 51 2.10 -16.09 14.09
N ASP A 52 0.90 -16.62 14.30
CA ASP A 52 0.59 -18.06 14.31
C ASP A 52 0.02 -18.58 12.98
N CYS A 53 0.22 -17.83 11.89
CA CYS A 53 -0.31 -18.22 10.58
C CYS A 53 0.59 -19.26 9.89
N LEU A 54 0.03 -20.43 9.56
CA LEU A 54 0.74 -21.51 8.83
C LEU A 54 1.27 -21.06 7.46
N LEU A 55 0.71 -20.00 6.88
CA LEU A 55 1.09 -19.49 5.57
C LEU A 55 2.05 -18.30 5.62
N LYS A 56 2.50 -17.87 6.81
CA LYS A 56 3.25 -16.61 7.01
C LYS A 56 4.44 -16.44 6.05
N ASP A 57 5.18 -17.51 5.74
CA ASP A 57 6.39 -17.45 4.92
C ASP A 57 6.11 -17.37 3.42
N LYS A 58 4.90 -17.76 2.98
CA LYS A 58 4.46 -17.74 1.57
C LYS A 58 3.32 -16.77 1.30
N CYS A 59 2.82 -16.07 2.33
CA CYS A 59 1.66 -15.20 2.23
C CYS A 59 2.06 -13.84 1.64
N SER A 60 1.38 -13.43 0.56
CA SER A 60 1.56 -12.11 -0.07
C SER A 60 1.40 -10.94 0.91
N TYR A 61 0.38 -11.02 1.79
CA TYR A 61 0.15 -10.00 2.81
C TYR A 61 1.30 -9.92 3.82
N SER A 62 1.75 -11.09 4.30
CA SER A 62 2.89 -11.19 5.22
C SER A 62 4.16 -10.61 4.59
N TYR A 63 4.49 -10.98 3.35
CA TYR A 63 5.69 -10.47 2.67
C TYR A 63 5.68 -8.94 2.51
N ILE A 64 4.58 -8.37 2.00
CA ILE A 64 4.51 -6.95 1.64
C ILE A 64 4.27 -6.03 2.85
N PHE A 65 3.41 -6.41 3.80
CA PHE A 65 2.92 -5.49 4.83
C PHE A 65 3.33 -5.82 6.25
N GLU A 66 3.42 -7.09 6.63
CA GLU A 66 4.01 -7.45 7.93
C GLU A 66 5.54 -7.44 7.84
N THR A 67 6.09 -7.96 6.75
CA THR A 67 7.52 -8.04 6.42
C THR A 67 8.37 -8.49 7.63
N PRO A 68 8.13 -9.69 8.19
CA PRO A 68 8.92 -10.17 9.32
C PRO A 68 10.39 -10.32 8.93
N PRO A 69 11.34 -10.05 9.85
CA PRO A 69 12.76 -10.23 9.57
C PRO A 69 13.05 -11.72 9.27
N PRO A 70 14.01 -12.02 8.38
CA PRO A 70 14.44 -13.40 8.13
C PRO A 70 14.86 -14.09 9.42
N SER A 71 14.41 -15.34 9.63
CA SER A 71 14.66 -16.09 10.86
C SER A 71 16.14 -16.34 11.17
N ASP A 72 17.00 -16.26 10.15
CA ASP A 72 18.45 -16.48 10.22
C ASP A 72 19.26 -15.18 10.36
N THR A 73 18.61 -14.02 10.46
CA THR A 73 19.34 -12.74 10.47
C THR A 73 20.16 -12.53 11.75
N LYS A 74 21.45 -12.23 11.58
CA LYS A 74 22.31 -11.72 12.65
C LYS A 74 22.18 -10.19 12.83
N LEU A 75 21.57 -9.50 11.86
CA LEU A 75 21.36 -8.04 11.81
C LEU A 75 19.87 -7.71 12.00
N MET A 76 19.56 -6.53 12.55
CA MET A 76 18.18 -6.05 12.76
C MET A 76 17.30 -6.84 13.77
N ARG A 77 17.90 -7.66 14.65
CA ARG A 77 17.16 -8.41 15.71
C ARG A 77 16.30 -7.56 16.65
N LYS A 78 16.60 -6.25 16.77
CA LYS A 78 15.85 -5.31 17.62
C LYS A 78 14.61 -4.74 16.92
N TYR A 79 14.47 -4.91 15.61
CA TYR A 79 13.33 -4.41 14.85
C TYR A 79 12.35 -5.55 14.58
N PRO A 80 11.06 -5.38 14.90
CA PRO A 80 10.06 -6.43 14.69
C PRO A 80 9.78 -6.70 13.21
N TYR A 81 10.17 -5.78 12.32
CA TYR A 81 9.90 -5.83 10.88
C TYR A 81 11.14 -5.41 10.08
N ALA A 82 11.39 -6.09 8.96
CA ALA A 82 12.30 -5.60 7.94
C ALA A 82 11.65 -4.44 7.15
N PRO A 83 12.43 -3.63 6.43
CA PRO A 83 11.88 -2.53 5.64
C PRO A 83 10.88 -3.06 4.62
N HIS A 84 9.65 -2.52 4.65
CA HIS A 84 8.63 -2.92 3.67
C HIS A 84 9.10 -2.61 2.26
N PRO A 85 8.89 -3.53 1.29
CA PRO A 85 9.45 -3.40 -0.04
C PRO A 85 8.63 -2.47 -0.96
N PHE A 86 7.98 -1.46 -0.38
CA PHE A 86 7.20 -0.46 -1.13
C PHE A 86 7.22 0.91 -0.45
N ILE A 87 7.06 1.97 -1.25
CA ILE A 87 6.93 3.35 -0.79
C ILE A 87 5.68 3.95 -1.44
N ILE A 88 4.85 4.63 -0.64
CA ILE A 88 3.76 5.47 -1.14
C ILE A 88 4.24 6.92 -1.01
N GLU A 89 4.49 7.57 -2.13
CA GLU A 89 4.81 9.00 -2.20
C GLU A 89 3.50 9.77 -2.38
N PRO A 90 2.94 10.37 -1.31
CA PRO A 90 1.76 11.20 -1.43
C PRO A 90 2.05 12.46 -2.28
N PRO A 91 1.02 13.16 -2.78
CA PRO A 91 1.25 14.42 -3.46
C PRO A 91 1.82 15.45 -2.48
N MET A 92 2.81 16.22 -2.94
CA MET A 92 3.55 17.23 -2.17
C MET A 92 2.75 18.53 -1.93
N GLU A 93 1.45 18.52 -2.20
CA GLU A 93 0.59 19.69 -2.07
C GLU A 93 0.01 19.83 -0.65
N ASP A 94 -0.26 21.07 -0.22
CA ASP A 94 -0.95 21.36 1.05
C ASP A 94 -2.46 21.21 0.96
N LYS A 95 -3.01 20.94 -0.24
CA LYS A 95 -4.44 20.71 -0.47
C LYS A 95 -4.93 19.55 0.40
N ARG A 96 -6.03 19.76 1.13
CA ARG A 96 -6.60 18.76 2.06
C ARG A 96 -8.02 18.36 1.72
N GLU A 97 -8.65 19.06 0.79
CA GLU A 97 -10.01 18.79 0.35
C GLU A 97 -10.02 18.59 -1.16
N TYR A 98 -10.61 17.47 -1.59
CA TYR A 98 -10.81 17.12 -2.98
C TYR A 98 -12.31 16.96 -3.19
N LYS A 99 -12.91 17.88 -3.96
CA LYS A 99 -14.34 17.82 -4.29
C LYS A 99 -14.60 16.69 -5.30
N PRO A 100 -15.86 16.23 -5.46
CA PRO A 100 -16.23 15.33 -6.55
C PRO A 100 -15.65 15.79 -7.89
N GLU A 101 -15.30 14.84 -8.73
CA GLU A 101 -14.64 15.01 -10.04
C GLU A 101 -13.19 15.50 -10.00
N SER A 102 -12.67 15.92 -8.84
CA SER A 102 -11.28 16.35 -8.76
C SER A 102 -10.29 15.20 -8.77
N LEU A 103 -9.13 15.43 -9.38
CA LEU A 103 -8.06 14.45 -9.45
C LEU A 103 -7.15 14.52 -8.22
N LEU A 104 -6.72 13.34 -7.79
CA LEU A 104 -5.75 13.10 -6.73
C LEU A 104 -4.77 12.05 -7.24
N ASN A 105 -3.47 12.27 -7.07
CA ASN A 105 -2.47 11.31 -7.52
C ASN A 105 -1.39 11.10 -6.46
N PHE A 106 -0.80 9.91 -6.48
CA PHE A 106 0.34 9.54 -5.66
C PHE A 106 1.24 8.59 -6.46
N ASN A 107 2.49 8.42 -6.04
CA ASN A 107 3.36 7.41 -6.64
C ASN A 107 3.48 6.20 -5.72
N LEU A 108 3.54 5.02 -6.33
CA LEU A 108 3.91 3.77 -5.70
C LEU A 108 5.30 3.37 -6.24
N ILE A 109 6.23 3.13 -5.33
CA ILE A 109 7.54 2.56 -5.68
C ILE A 109 7.59 1.15 -5.12
N LEU A 110 7.89 0.17 -5.95
CA LEU A 110 8.03 -1.24 -5.58
C LEU A 110 9.49 -1.65 -5.71
N ILE A 111 9.99 -2.38 -4.71
CA ILE A 111 11.42 -2.72 -4.58
C ILE A 111 11.60 -4.24 -4.69
N GLY A 112 12.50 -4.67 -5.58
CA GLY A 112 12.84 -6.07 -5.80
C GLY A 112 11.62 -6.91 -6.15
N LYS A 113 11.45 -8.04 -5.46
CA LYS A 113 10.35 -8.99 -5.71
C LYS A 113 8.96 -8.38 -5.48
N ALA A 114 8.82 -7.24 -4.79
CA ALA A 114 7.53 -6.57 -4.66
C ALA A 114 6.96 -6.07 -6.00
N ILE A 115 7.80 -5.91 -7.03
CA ILE A 115 7.36 -5.54 -8.39
C ILE A 115 6.37 -6.57 -8.94
N ASP A 116 6.59 -7.86 -8.69
CA ASP A 116 5.69 -8.96 -9.10
C ASP A 116 4.29 -8.88 -8.46
N TYR A 117 4.16 -8.09 -7.39
CA TYR A 117 2.91 -7.90 -6.65
C TYR A 117 2.12 -6.67 -7.11
N LEU A 118 2.56 -5.96 -8.16
CA LEU A 118 1.84 -4.79 -8.69
C LEU A 118 0.32 -5.04 -8.86
N PRO A 119 -0.16 -6.17 -9.41
CA PRO A 119 -1.61 -6.42 -9.55
C PRO A 119 -2.36 -6.37 -8.22
N TYR A 120 -1.75 -6.83 -7.12
CA TYR A 120 -2.32 -6.75 -5.79
C TYR A 120 -2.45 -5.30 -5.31
N PHE A 121 -1.45 -4.46 -5.58
CA PHE A 121 -1.51 -3.03 -5.24
C PHE A 121 -2.61 -2.33 -6.01
N VAL A 122 -2.68 -2.54 -7.33
CA VAL A 122 -3.72 -1.97 -8.20
C VAL A 122 -5.11 -2.35 -7.68
N TYR A 123 -5.37 -3.64 -7.49
CA TYR A 123 -6.66 -4.11 -7.00
C TYR A 123 -6.98 -3.61 -5.59
N THR A 124 -5.99 -3.57 -4.69
CA THR A 124 -6.21 -3.05 -3.33
C THR A 124 -6.56 -1.56 -3.34
N PHE A 125 -5.91 -0.75 -4.16
CA PHE A 125 -6.23 0.68 -4.24
C PHE A 125 -7.58 0.95 -4.91
N ASP A 126 -8.01 0.08 -5.83
CA ASP A 126 -9.37 0.10 -6.37
C ASP A 126 -10.41 -0.20 -5.27
N GLU A 127 -10.22 -1.29 -4.51
CA GLU A 127 -11.10 -1.64 -3.40
C GLU A 127 -11.11 -0.59 -2.28
N LEU A 128 -9.95 0.01 -1.99
CA LEU A 128 -9.84 1.09 -1.02
C LEU A 128 -10.67 2.32 -1.45
N GLY A 129 -10.75 2.60 -2.74
CA GLY A 129 -11.58 3.67 -3.29
C GLY A 129 -13.07 3.49 -2.99
N LYS A 130 -13.55 2.24 -3.05
CA LYS A 130 -14.94 1.85 -2.74
C LYS A 130 -15.25 1.95 -1.24
N VAL A 131 -14.29 1.59 -0.39
CA VAL A 131 -14.39 1.69 1.08
C VAL A 131 -14.28 3.14 1.55
N GLY A 132 -13.50 3.96 0.85
CA GLY A 132 -13.30 5.38 1.13
C GLY A 132 -12.14 5.67 2.08
N VAL A 133 -11.58 6.87 1.92
CA VAL A 133 -10.36 7.35 2.59
C VAL A 133 -10.58 8.66 3.35
N GLY A 134 -9.67 8.97 4.27
CA GLY A 134 -9.67 10.22 5.01
C GLY A 134 -10.84 10.34 5.99
N ARG A 135 -11.06 11.57 6.47
CA ARG A 135 -12.19 11.87 7.36
C ARG A 135 -13.48 11.84 6.54
N GLY A 136 -14.49 11.14 7.07
CA GLY A 136 -15.77 10.98 6.37
C GLY A 136 -15.78 9.88 5.31
N ARG A 137 -14.67 9.14 5.12
CA ARG A 137 -14.57 8.00 4.18
C ARG A 137 -14.97 8.39 2.76
N GLY A 138 -14.46 9.51 2.26
CA GLY A 138 -14.73 9.96 0.90
C GLY A 138 -14.24 8.93 -0.12
N LYS A 139 -15.09 8.57 -1.08
CA LYS A 139 -14.79 7.57 -2.10
C LYS A 139 -14.11 8.16 -3.32
N TYR A 140 -13.37 7.31 -4.02
CA TYR A 140 -12.75 7.63 -5.29
C TYR A 140 -12.79 6.43 -6.23
N GLU A 141 -12.56 6.70 -7.52
CA GLU A 141 -12.30 5.69 -8.55
C GLU A 141 -10.83 5.74 -8.94
N LEU A 142 -10.21 4.56 -9.11
CA LEU A 142 -8.88 4.44 -9.69
C LEU A 142 -9.02 4.54 -11.21
N VAL A 143 -8.60 5.66 -11.81
CA VAL A 143 -8.80 5.91 -13.24
C VAL A 143 -7.63 5.43 -14.09
N GLU A 144 -6.41 5.49 -13.57
CA GLU A 144 -5.22 5.16 -14.35
C GLU A 144 -4.03 4.77 -13.47
N VAL A 145 -3.21 3.83 -13.97
CA VAL A 145 -1.92 3.46 -13.41
C VAL A 145 -0.86 3.53 -14.52
N LYS A 146 0.13 4.42 -14.36
CA LYS A 146 1.23 4.59 -15.32
C LYS A 146 2.54 4.05 -14.77
N GLY A 147 3.25 3.21 -15.52
CA GLY A 147 4.65 2.87 -15.24
C GLY A 147 5.60 3.92 -15.80
N PHE A 148 6.77 4.08 -15.17
CA PHE A 148 7.89 4.89 -15.66
C PHE A 148 9.04 4.01 -16.13
#